data_AF-A0A378QQU9-F1
#
_entry.id   AF-A0A378QQU9-F1
#
_cell.length_a   1.000
_cell.length_b   1.000
_cell.length_c   1.000
_cell.angle_alpha   90.00
_cell.angle_beta   90.00
_cell.angle_gamma   90.00
#
_symmetry.space_group_name_H-M   'P 1'
#
loop_
_entity.id
_entity.type
_entity.pdbx_description
1 polymer ?
#
loop_
_entity_poly.entity_id
_entity_poly.type
_entity_poly.pdbx_seq_one_letter_code
_entity_poly.pdbx_strand_id
1 'polypeptide(L)'
;MKRFKFSLLALLLLSITVHANDSTGYVGVGGVEYIKNPNIAMKSEDLYISKDIIKVAYEFKNLTNKDIRQTVPFPLPKMSIQHDGDFADTEETLNSFKVWANGKAITPKMHVRALLHKGHDEQSELDVTDAFRQCGFSDKEILSAYHHVNYDESLPNIYAKIRAYKHPALYRLITEKDTHWKSQAIYTNRT
;
A
#
# COMPACT_ATOMS: atom_id res chain seq x y z
N MET A 1 48.18 9.23 29.67
CA MET A 1 46.92 8.44 29.64
C MET A 1 45.70 9.37 29.51
N LYS A 2 45.41 9.89 28.31
CA LYS A 2 44.25 10.77 28.03
C LYS A 2 43.80 10.60 26.57
N ARG A 3 43.26 9.44 26.20
CA ARG A 3 42.74 9.19 24.83
C ARG A 3 41.37 8.51 24.79
N PHE A 4 40.74 8.25 25.95
CA PHE A 4 39.50 7.47 26.02
C PHE A 4 38.20 8.30 26.03
N LYS A 5 38.26 9.63 26.09
CA LYS A 5 37.05 10.48 26.25
C LYS A 5 36.38 10.91 24.94
N PHE A 6 37.04 10.78 23.79
CA PHE A 6 36.46 11.20 22.50
C PHE A 6 35.61 10.11 21.83
N SER A 7 35.75 8.84 22.23
CA SER A 7 35.01 7.74 21.59
C SER A 7 33.53 7.67 22.02
N LEU A 8 33.18 8.22 23.18
CA LEU A 8 31.80 8.15 23.70
C LEU A 8 30.88 9.21 23.08
N LEU A 9 31.44 10.34 22.61
CA LEU A 9 30.66 11.45 22.06
C LEU A 9 30.18 11.19 20.62
N ALA A 10 30.91 10.35 19.87
CA ALA A 10 30.54 9.98 18.50
C ALA A 10 29.33 9.01 18.44
N LEU A 11 29.07 8.25 19.51
CA LEU A 11 27.98 7.28 19.55
C LEU A 11 26.60 7.92 19.83
N LEU A 12 26.57 9.17 20.34
CA LEU A 12 25.32 9.87 20.65
C LEU A 12 24.63 10.50 19.42
N LEU A 13 25.35 10.64 18.29
CA LEU A 13 24.87 11.34 17.10
C LEU A 13 24.17 10.42 16.07
N LEU A 14 24.10 9.12 16.31
CA LEU A 14 23.39 8.14 15.49
C LEU A 14 21.94 7.92 15.95
N SER A 15 21.27 8.99 16.38
CA SER A 15 19.82 8.96 16.59
C SER A 15 19.14 8.85 15.23
N ILE A 16 18.99 7.62 14.77
CA ILE A 16 18.18 7.25 13.60
C ILE A 16 16.78 7.80 13.88
N THR A 17 16.34 8.77 13.09
CA THR A 17 14.96 9.26 13.14
C THR A 17 14.05 8.15 12.63
N VAL A 18 13.60 7.29 13.54
CA VAL A 18 12.51 6.35 13.26
C VAL A 18 11.23 7.17 13.24
N HIS A 19 10.78 7.52 12.04
CA HIS A 19 9.45 8.08 11.85
C HIS A 19 8.45 6.94 12.03
N ALA A 20 7.77 6.90 13.18
CA ALA A 20 6.62 6.04 13.37
C ALA A 20 5.53 6.41 12.35
N ASN A 21 4.88 5.42 11.73
CA ASN A 21 3.75 5.68 10.86
C ASN A 21 2.49 5.93 11.71
N ASP A 22 2.38 7.11 12.31
CA ASP A 22 1.25 7.54 13.14
C ASP A 22 0.00 7.95 12.33
N SER A 23 -0.10 7.48 11.08
CA SER A 23 -1.21 7.81 10.19
C SER A 23 -2.40 6.87 10.39
N THR A 24 -3.60 7.43 10.38
CA THR A 24 -4.88 6.71 10.35
C THR A 24 -5.48 6.80 8.95
N GLY A 25 -6.56 6.11 8.63
CA GLY A 25 -7.09 6.05 7.27
C GLY A 25 -8.47 6.71 7.11
N TYR A 26 -8.72 7.31 5.96
CA TYR A 26 -10.07 7.50 5.41
C TYR A 26 -10.18 6.76 4.08
N VAL A 27 -11.32 6.13 3.83
CA VAL A 27 -11.62 5.52 2.53
C VAL A 27 -12.54 6.49 1.79
N GLY A 28 -11.97 7.26 0.87
CA GLY A 28 -12.69 8.16 -0.01
C GLY A 28 -12.96 7.56 -1.38
N VAL A 29 -13.54 8.36 -2.27
CA VAL A 29 -13.86 7.94 -3.64
C VAL A 29 -12.58 7.60 -4.42
N GLY A 30 -11.45 8.28 -4.15
CA GLY A 30 -10.13 8.02 -4.74
C GLY A 30 -9.20 7.08 -3.96
N GLY A 31 -9.72 6.23 -3.06
CA GLY A 31 -8.93 5.23 -2.33
C GLY A 31 -8.64 5.57 -0.86
N VAL A 32 -7.57 4.99 -0.31
CA VAL A 32 -7.19 5.10 1.11
C VAL A 32 -6.26 6.28 1.35
N GLU A 33 -6.76 7.29 2.06
CA GLU A 33 -6.00 8.47 2.46
C GLU A 33 -5.49 8.32 3.89
N TYR A 34 -4.24 8.69 4.13
CA TYR A 34 -3.59 8.60 5.43
C TYR A 34 -3.74 9.94 6.16
N ILE A 35 -4.54 9.98 7.22
CA ILE A 35 -4.88 11.18 8.00
C ILE A 35 -4.39 11.01 9.43
N LYS A 36 -3.77 12.03 10.02
CA LYS A 36 -3.47 12.05 11.46
C LYS A 36 -4.70 12.49 12.26
N ASN A 37 -5.07 11.73 13.29
CA ASN A 37 -6.11 12.13 14.23
C ASN A 37 -5.47 12.63 15.54
N PRO A 38 -5.56 13.92 15.88
CA PRO A 38 -4.92 14.46 17.08
C PRO A 38 -5.46 13.89 18.40
N ASN A 39 -6.62 13.23 18.36
CA ASN A 39 -7.26 12.62 19.52
C ASN A 39 -6.88 11.15 19.74
N ILE A 40 -6.10 10.56 18.84
CA ILE A 40 -5.59 9.19 18.95
C ILE A 40 -4.07 9.23 18.86
N ALA A 41 -3.39 8.66 19.85
CA ALA A 41 -1.95 8.51 19.82
C ALA A 41 -1.56 7.05 19.54
N MET A 42 -0.74 6.80 18.53
CA MET A 42 -0.02 5.54 18.41
C MET A 42 1.00 5.43 19.55
N LYS A 43 0.99 4.31 20.27
CA LYS A 43 1.86 4.01 21.40
C LYS A 43 3.01 3.11 21.00
N SER A 44 2.73 2.07 20.24
CA SER A 44 3.73 1.15 19.70
C SER A 44 3.31 0.63 18.33
N GLU A 45 4.32 0.24 17.57
CA GLU A 45 4.23 -0.56 16.36
C GLU A 45 5.30 -1.66 16.48
N ASP A 46 4.87 -2.91 16.50
CA ASP A 46 5.76 -4.07 16.56
C ASP A 46 5.62 -4.88 15.26
N LEU A 47 6.61 -4.73 14.39
CA LEU A 47 6.72 -5.45 13.11
C LEU A 47 7.60 -6.69 13.26
N TYR A 48 7.03 -7.86 12.97
CA TYR A 48 7.73 -9.14 12.90
C TYR A 48 7.69 -9.67 11.47
N ILE A 49 8.86 -9.99 10.92
CA ILE A 49 9.01 -10.56 9.57
C ILE A 49 9.83 -11.85 9.68
N SER A 50 9.34 -12.89 9.01
CA SER A 50 10.02 -14.16 8.83
C SER A 50 9.75 -14.67 7.42
N LYS A 51 10.33 -15.82 7.05
CA LYS A 51 10.05 -16.46 5.75
C LYS A 51 8.59 -16.85 5.59
N ASP A 52 7.93 -17.23 6.69
CA ASP A 52 6.60 -17.83 6.65
C ASP A 52 5.48 -16.87 7.07
N ILE A 53 5.81 -15.79 7.80
CA ILE A 53 4.80 -14.88 8.32
C ILE A 53 5.31 -13.44 8.51
N ILE A 54 4.44 -12.49 8.18
CA ILE A 54 4.52 -11.09 8.54
C ILE A 54 3.43 -10.81 9.56
N LYS A 55 3.78 -10.21 10.70
CA LYS A 55 2.84 -9.74 11.72
C LYS A 55 3.15 -8.31 12.08
N VAL A 56 2.10 -7.50 12.24
CA VAL A 56 2.23 -6.15 12.76
C VAL A 56 1.22 -5.95 13.88
N ALA A 57 1.70 -5.52 15.04
CA ALA A 57 0.85 -5.16 16.17
C ALA A 57 0.92 -3.65 16.41
N TYR A 58 -0.25 -3.01 16.48
CA TYR A 58 -0.36 -1.60 16.79
C TYR A 58 -1.06 -1.42 18.12
N GLU A 59 -0.53 -0.54 18.97
CA GLU A 59 -1.21 -0.05 20.16
C GLU A 59 -1.60 1.42 19.95
N PHE A 60 -2.90 1.72 20.11
CA PHE A 60 -3.42 3.07 20.03
C PHE A 60 -4.06 3.49 21.35
N LYS A 61 -3.88 4.76 21.73
CA LYS A 61 -4.53 5.37 22.90
C LYS A 61 -5.52 6.45 22.45
N ASN A 62 -6.77 6.31 22.87
CA ASN A 62 -7.74 7.41 22.85
C ASN A 62 -7.35 8.46 23.89
N LEU A 63 -7.12 9.70 23.45
CA LEU A 63 -6.72 10.83 24.30
C LEU A 63 -7.92 11.60 24.86
N THR A 64 -9.14 11.16 24.56
CA THR A 64 -10.38 11.79 24.97
C THR A 64 -11.20 10.89 25.89
N ASN A 65 -12.27 11.43 26.45
CA ASN A 65 -13.26 10.71 27.23
C ASN A 65 -14.51 10.29 26.40
N LYS A 66 -14.44 10.41 25.08
CA LYS A 66 -15.52 10.04 24.15
C LYS A 66 -15.06 8.91 23.26
N ASP A 67 -16.00 8.06 22.84
CA ASP A 67 -15.71 7.02 21.87
C ASP A 67 -15.30 7.64 20.53
N ILE A 68 -14.22 7.12 19.95
CA ILE A 68 -13.70 7.51 18.64
C ILE A 68 -13.65 6.27 17.78
N ARG A 69 -14.27 6.34 16.60
CA ARG A 69 -14.15 5.30 15.57
C ARG A 69 -13.08 5.71 14.56
N GLN A 70 -12.17 4.81 14.26
CA GLN A 70 -11.10 5.03 13.30
C GLN A 70 -11.01 3.90 12.29
N THR A 71 -10.50 4.23 11.11
CA THR A 71 -10.10 3.23 10.13
C THR A 71 -8.58 3.11 10.19
N VAL A 72 -8.07 1.89 10.33
CA VAL A 72 -6.64 1.61 10.25
C VAL A 72 -6.37 0.95 8.89
N PRO A 73 -5.60 1.61 8.00
CA PRO A 73 -5.23 1.03 6.72
C PRO A 73 -3.92 0.27 6.79
N PHE A 74 -3.86 -0.89 6.12
CA PHE A 74 -2.67 -1.68 5.92
C PHE A 74 -2.44 -1.91 4.41
N PRO A 75 -1.52 -1.16 3.79
CA PRO A 75 -1.18 -1.34 2.38
C PRO A 75 -0.26 -2.55 2.20
N LEU A 76 -0.55 -3.38 1.20
CA LEU A 76 0.44 -4.33 0.69
C LEU A 76 1.45 -3.61 -0.23
N PRO A 77 2.63 -4.22 -0.48
CA PRO A 77 3.60 -3.69 -1.43
C PRO A 77 2.97 -3.47 -2.80
N LYS A 78 3.31 -2.37 -3.47
CA LYS A 78 2.89 -2.13 -4.86
C LYS A 78 3.58 -3.17 -5.76
N MET A 79 2.83 -3.83 -6.62
CA MET A 79 3.33 -4.85 -7.54
C MET A 79 3.28 -4.31 -8.97
N SER A 80 4.39 -4.33 -9.68
CA SER A 80 4.45 -3.96 -11.11
C SER A 80 4.02 -5.13 -11.98
N ILE A 81 3.32 -4.84 -13.08
CA ILE A 81 3.04 -5.87 -14.10
C ILE A 81 4.28 -6.16 -14.94
N GLN A 82 5.16 -5.17 -15.12
CA GLN A 82 6.42 -5.34 -15.84
C GLN A 82 7.53 -5.61 -14.81
N HIS A 83 7.89 -6.87 -14.53
CA HIS A 83 9.26 -7.40 -14.26
C HIS A 83 9.33 -8.68 -13.38
N ASP A 84 9.93 -9.74 -13.93
CA ASP A 84 11.31 -10.27 -13.73
C ASP A 84 11.95 -10.43 -12.33
N GLY A 85 11.17 -10.70 -11.28
CA GLY A 85 11.70 -11.05 -9.95
C GLY A 85 11.12 -12.35 -9.37
N ASP A 86 11.94 -13.08 -8.61
CA ASP A 86 11.52 -14.22 -7.78
C ASP A 86 10.80 -13.69 -6.53
N PHE A 87 9.53 -13.28 -6.72
CA PHE A 87 8.69 -12.80 -5.63
C PHE A 87 8.06 -13.95 -4.86
N ALA A 88 7.81 -13.73 -3.57
CA ALA A 88 6.97 -14.59 -2.75
C ALA A 88 5.58 -14.80 -3.39
N ASP A 89 4.86 -15.85 -2.98
CA ASP A 89 3.49 -16.11 -3.44
C ASP A 89 2.57 -14.92 -3.09
N THR A 90 2.42 -14.02 -4.05
CA THR A 90 1.71 -12.75 -3.85
C THR A 90 0.20 -12.96 -3.85
N GLU A 91 -0.28 -14.05 -4.45
CA GLU A 91 -1.67 -14.47 -4.41
C GLU A 91 -2.02 -15.05 -3.03
N GLU A 92 -1.18 -15.91 -2.47
CA GLU A 92 -1.34 -16.40 -1.09
C GLU A 92 -1.34 -15.23 -0.10
N THR A 93 -0.45 -14.26 -0.29
CA THR A 93 -0.38 -13.06 0.55
C THR A 93 -1.69 -12.25 0.52
N LEU A 94 -2.30 -12.08 -0.66
CA LEU A 94 -3.61 -11.42 -0.79
C LEU A 94 -4.72 -12.20 -0.06
N ASN A 95 -4.70 -13.52 -0.15
CA ASN A 95 -5.81 -14.34 0.34
C ASN A 95 -5.70 -14.71 1.83
N SER A 96 -4.53 -14.51 2.44
CA SER A 96 -4.24 -14.94 3.82
C SER A 96 -4.31 -13.82 4.88
N PHE A 97 -4.62 -12.58 4.48
CA PHE A 97 -4.64 -11.43 5.39
C PHE A 97 -5.72 -11.54 6.48
N LYS A 98 -5.31 -11.42 7.75
CA LYS A 98 -6.19 -11.54 8.93
C LYS A 98 -5.94 -10.42 9.91
N VAL A 99 -6.99 -9.96 10.57
CA VAL A 99 -6.92 -8.85 11.53
C VAL A 99 -7.62 -9.22 12.84
N TRP A 100 -7.02 -8.82 13.94
CA TRP A 100 -7.60 -8.87 15.27
C TRP A 100 -7.60 -7.46 15.88
N ALA A 101 -8.68 -7.08 16.54
CA ALA A 101 -8.75 -5.86 17.34
C ALA A 101 -9.17 -6.24 18.76
N ASN A 102 -8.38 -5.84 19.76
CA ASN A 102 -8.61 -6.17 21.17
C ASN A 102 -8.88 -7.66 21.41
N GLY A 103 -8.09 -8.53 20.75
CA GLY A 103 -8.23 -9.99 20.83
C GLY A 103 -9.36 -10.61 20.01
N LYS A 104 -10.24 -9.82 19.40
CA LYS A 104 -11.34 -10.31 18.57
C LYS A 104 -10.99 -10.28 17.09
N ALA A 105 -11.15 -11.41 16.40
CA ALA A 105 -11.00 -11.49 14.96
C ALA A 105 -12.04 -10.61 14.25
N ILE A 106 -11.59 -9.87 13.23
CA ILE A 106 -12.45 -9.01 12.41
C ILE A 106 -12.17 -9.26 10.92
N THR A 107 -13.20 -9.13 10.09
CA THR A 107 -13.08 -9.23 8.64
C THR A 107 -12.64 -7.88 8.08
N PRO A 108 -11.42 -7.76 7.52
CA PRO A 108 -10.98 -6.53 6.89
C PRO A 108 -11.72 -6.31 5.57
N LYS A 109 -11.87 -5.04 5.17
CA LYS A 109 -12.30 -4.67 3.82
C LYS A 109 -11.07 -4.41 2.96
N MET A 110 -10.95 -5.14 1.85
CA MET A 110 -9.92 -4.91 0.83
C MET A 110 -10.36 -3.79 -0.11
N HIS A 111 -9.42 -2.92 -0.46
CA HIS A 111 -9.51 -1.93 -1.52
C HIS A 111 -8.34 -2.14 -2.48
N VAL A 112 -8.51 -1.74 -3.73
CA VAL A 112 -7.50 -1.90 -4.77
C VAL A 112 -7.10 -0.54 -5.32
N ARG A 113 -5.85 -0.44 -5.78
CA ARG A 113 -5.34 0.72 -6.51
C ARG A 113 -4.70 0.31 -7.82
N ALA A 114 -4.98 1.10 -8.85
CA ALA A 114 -4.23 1.11 -10.11
C ALA A 114 -3.37 2.38 -10.16
N LEU A 115 -2.06 2.20 -10.26
CA LEU A 115 -1.08 3.29 -10.29
C LEU A 115 -0.38 3.29 -11.65
N LEU A 116 -0.30 4.43 -12.31
CA LEU A 116 0.46 4.61 -13.55
C LEU A 116 1.62 5.58 -13.34
N HIS A 117 2.78 5.26 -13.90
CA HIS A 117 3.91 6.18 -13.99
C HIS A 117 4.56 6.14 -15.37
N LYS A 118 5.33 7.17 -15.68
CA LYS A 118 5.99 7.34 -16.98
C LYS A 118 7.48 7.04 -16.87
N GLY A 119 8.00 6.26 -17.81
CA GLY A 119 9.38 5.81 -17.83
C GLY A 119 9.80 5.22 -16.48
N HIS A 120 11.05 5.45 -16.11
CA HIS A 120 11.61 4.98 -14.85
C HIS A 120 11.34 5.91 -13.65
N ASP A 121 10.55 6.98 -13.81
CA ASP A 121 10.24 7.90 -12.72
C ASP A 121 9.07 7.37 -11.88
N GLU A 122 9.38 6.48 -10.94
CA GLU A 122 8.40 5.93 -10.00
C GLU A 122 7.81 6.99 -9.05
N GLN A 123 8.43 8.16 -8.90
CA GLN A 123 7.87 9.23 -8.07
C GLN A 123 6.71 9.97 -8.75
N SER A 124 6.55 9.79 -10.07
CA SER A 124 5.46 10.38 -10.86
C SER A 124 4.16 9.57 -10.83
N GLU A 125 4.06 8.57 -9.95
CA GLU A 125 2.89 7.67 -9.84
C GLU A 125 1.58 8.44 -9.64
N LEU A 126 0.64 8.22 -10.55
CA LEU A 126 -0.72 8.72 -10.49
C LEU A 126 -1.70 7.59 -10.15
N ASP A 127 -2.55 7.80 -9.14
CA ASP A 127 -3.68 6.92 -8.86
C ASP A 127 -4.77 7.11 -9.92
N VAL A 128 -5.02 6.06 -10.69
CA VAL A 128 -5.99 6.04 -11.79
C VAL A 128 -7.11 5.02 -11.56
N THR A 129 -7.29 4.58 -10.32
CA THR A 129 -8.26 3.54 -9.94
C THR A 129 -9.67 3.85 -10.43
N ASP A 130 -10.14 5.08 -10.25
CA ASP A 130 -11.47 5.48 -10.68
C ASP A 130 -11.60 5.49 -12.21
N ALA A 131 -10.56 5.92 -12.92
CA ALA A 131 -10.56 5.89 -14.37
C ALA A 131 -10.61 4.44 -14.90
N PHE A 132 -9.91 3.51 -14.24
CA PHE A 132 -9.99 2.08 -14.54
C PHE A 132 -11.41 1.55 -14.30
N ARG A 133 -12.02 1.86 -13.15
CA ARG A 133 -13.41 1.44 -12.87
C ARG A 133 -14.40 1.98 -13.89
N GLN A 134 -14.25 3.24 -14.30
CA GLN A 134 -15.05 3.84 -15.36
C GLN A 134 -14.86 3.14 -16.72
N CYS A 135 -13.65 2.65 -17.01
CA CYS A 135 -13.36 1.81 -18.17
C CYS A 135 -13.84 0.35 -18.01
N GLY A 136 -14.56 0.02 -16.92
CA GLY A 136 -15.14 -1.30 -16.67
C GLY A 136 -14.17 -2.34 -16.15
N PHE A 137 -13.02 -1.94 -15.58
CA PHE A 137 -12.11 -2.87 -14.93
C PHE A 137 -12.67 -3.35 -13.58
N SER A 138 -12.63 -4.65 -13.37
CA SER A 138 -12.91 -5.31 -12.09
C SER A 138 -11.69 -5.24 -11.15
N ASP A 139 -11.93 -5.41 -9.85
CA ASP A 139 -10.86 -5.43 -8.85
C ASP A 139 -9.84 -6.56 -9.13
N LYS A 140 -10.28 -7.71 -9.67
CA LYS A 140 -9.40 -8.81 -10.11
C LYS A 140 -8.49 -8.40 -11.26
N GLU A 141 -9.02 -7.68 -12.25
CA GLU A 141 -8.19 -7.14 -13.34
C GLU A 141 -7.20 -6.08 -12.81
N ILE A 142 -7.64 -5.22 -11.89
CA ILE A 142 -6.78 -4.21 -11.24
C ILE A 142 -5.66 -4.87 -10.43
N LEU A 143 -5.90 -6.00 -9.76
CA LEU A 143 -4.90 -6.74 -8.98
C LEU A 143 -4.11 -7.77 -9.79
N SER A 144 -4.19 -7.76 -11.12
CA SER A 144 -3.51 -8.75 -11.98
C SER A 144 -2.00 -8.91 -11.67
N ALA A 145 -1.31 -7.86 -11.22
CA ALA A 145 0.10 -7.94 -10.83
C ALA A 145 0.39 -8.84 -9.61
N TYR A 146 -0.61 -9.20 -8.80
CA TYR A 146 -0.47 -10.13 -7.67
C TYR A 146 -0.85 -11.58 -8.01
N HIS A 147 -1.51 -11.84 -9.13
CA HIS A 147 -2.07 -13.16 -9.43
C HIS A 147 -1.18 -14.03 -10.32
N HIS A 148 0.09 -13.64 -10.52
CA HIS A 148 1.04 -14.32 -11.43
C HIS A 148 0.39 -14.73 -12.76
N VAL A 149 -0.54 -13.92 -13.27
CA VAL A 149 -1.29 -14.26 -14.49
C VAL A 149 -0.29 -14.31 -15.62
N ASN A 150 -0.38 -15.31 -16.50
CA ASN A 150 0.47 -15.41 -17.69
C ASN A 150 0.50 -14.05 -18.41
N TYR A 151 1.63 -13.37 -18.21
CA TYR A 151 1.87 -11.96 -18.49
C TYR A 151 1.54 -11.60 -19.95
N ASP A 152 1.87 -12.49 -20.87
CA ASP A 152 1.79 -12.28 -22.31
C ASP A 152 0.34 -12.26 -22.84
N GLU A 153 -0.60 -12.97 -22.20
CA GLU A 153 -1.95 -13.12 -22.74
C GLU A 153 -2.92 -12.00 -22.30
N SER A 154 -2.71 -11.42 -21.11
CA SER A 154 -3.67 -10.49 -20.51
C SER A 154 -3.38 -9.01 -20.82
N LEU A 155 -2.12 -8.63 -20.96
CA LEU A 155 -1.69 -7.25 -21.18
C LEU A 155 -2.28 -6.62 -22.46
N PRO A 156 -2.27 -7.29 -23.63
CA PRO A 156 -2.86 -6.73 -24.85
C PRO A 156 -4.33 -6.35 -24.66
N ASN A 157 -5.09 -7.17 -23.94
CA ASN A 157 -6.51 -6.94 -23.67
C ASN A 157 -6.75 -5.77 -22.71
N ILE A 158 -5.92 -5.64 -21.67
CA ILE A 158 -6.01 -4.53 -20.72
C ILE A 158 -5.71 -3.21 -21.43
N TYR A 159 -4.59 -3.11 -22.15
CA TYR A 159 -4.28 -1.90 -22.91
C TYR A 159 -5.30 -1.61 -24.00
N ALA A 160 -5.88 -2.63 -24.64
CA ALA A 160 -6.96 -2.45 -25.61
C ALA A 160 -8.22 -1.84 -24.95
N LYS A 161 -8.62 -2.31 -23.78
CA LYS A 161 -9.78 -1.79 -23.02
C LYS A 161 -9.59 -0.33 -22.61
N ILE A 162 -8.38 0.04 -22.15
CA ILE A 162 -8.04 1.44 -21.83
C ILE A 162 -8.11 2.31 -23.10
N ARG A 163 -7.51 1.86 -24.21
CA ARG A 163 -7.53 2.60 -25.50
C ARG A 163 -8.94 2.76 -26.07
N ALA A 164 -9.79 1.74 -25.93
CA ALA A 164 -11.15 1.75 -26.45
C ALA A 164 -12.03 2.79 -25.74
N TYR A 165 -11.90 2.91 -24.41
CA TYR A 165 -12.72 3.84 -23.63
C TYR A 165 -12.29 5.32 -23.80
N LYS A 166 -11.04 5.57 -24.19
CA LYS A 166 -10.49 6.94 -24.43
C LYS A 166 -10.67 7.89 -23.25
N HIS A 167 -10.58 7.38 -22.01
CA HIS A 167 -10.67 8.24 -20.82
C HIS A 167 -9.56 9.30 -20.87
N PRO A 168 -9.85 10.61 -20.76
CA PRO A 168 -8.85 11.66 -20.99
C PRO A 168 -7.58 11.52 -20.13
N ALA A 169 -7.74 11.15 -18.86
CA ALA A 169 -6.62 10.95 -17.95
C ALA A 169 -5.76 9.73 -18.31
N LEU A 170 -6.38 8.63 -18.76
CA LEU A 170 -5.65 7.41 -19.10
C LEU A 170 -5.04 7.49 -20.49
N TYR A 171 -5.81 7.97 -21.46
CA TYR A 171 -5.42 8.02 -22.87
C TYR A 171 -4.11 8.78 -23.06
N ARG A 172 -3.95 9.93 -22.39
CA ARG A 172 -2.70 10.70 -22.43
C ARG A 172 -1.51 9.95 -21.83
N LEU A 173 -1.74 9.18 -20.76
CA LEU A 173 -0.68 8.42 -20.10
C LEU A 173 -0.26 7.26 -20.99
N ILE A 174 -1.19 6.38 -21.36
CA ILE A 174 -0.90 5.13 -22.08
C ILE A 174 -0.49 5.29 -23.56
N THR A 175 -0.63 6.46 -24.17
CA THR A 175 -0.12 6.71 -25.53
C THR A 175 1.39 6.90 -25.58
N GLU A 176 2.05 7.06 -24.45
CA GLU A 176 3.50 7.17 -24.36
C GLU A 176 4.12 5.76 -24.27
N LYS A 177 5.16 5.51 -25.07
CA LYS A 177 5.78 4.18 -25.24
C LYS A 177 6.28 3.53 -23.94
N ASP A 178 6.43 4.30 -22.87
CA ASP A 178 7.07 3.88 -21.62
C ASP A 178 6.13 4.02 -20.40
N THR A 179 4.85 3.70 -20.55
CA THR A 179 3.91 3.75 -19.41
C THR A 179 3.86 2.44 -18.65
N HIS A 180 4.09 2.53 -17.35
CA HIS A 180 4.15 1.40 -16.45
C HIS A 180 2.96 1.37 -15.50
N TRP A 181 2.52 0.17 -15.14
CA TRP A 181 1.37 -0.05 -14.26
C TRP A 181 1.77 -0.88 -13.04
N LYS A 182 1.39 -0.36 -11.86
CA LYS A 182 1.42 -1.08 -10.59
C LYS A 182 0.03 -1.29 -9.98
N SER A 183 -0.17 -2.44 -9.37
CA SER A 183 -1.33 -2.78 -8.55
C SER A 183 -0.99 -2.65 -7.07
N GLN A 184 -1.95 -2.28 -6.25
CA GLN A 184 -1.80 -2.34 -4.79
C GLN A 184 -3.11 -2.75 -4.13
N ALA A 185 -3.05 -3.73 -3.22
CA ALA A 185 -4.14 -4.02 -2.30
C ALA A 185 -3.95 -3.25 -0.97
N ILE A 186 -5.05 -2.78 -0.39
CA ILE A 186 -5.06 -2.12 0.92
C ILE A 186 -6.18 -2.70 1.76
N TYR A 187 -5.83 -3.27 2.92
CA TYR A 187 -6.80 -3.75 3.88
C TYR A 187 -7.15 -2.64 4.85
N THR A 188 -8.42 -2.55 5.21
CA THR A 188 -8.89 -1.59 6.19
C THR A 188 -9.77 -2.28 7.21
N ASN A 189 -9.65 -1.86 8.45
CA ASN A 189 -10.59 -2.21 9.50
C ASN A 189 -11.11 -0.94 10.16
N ARG A 190 -12.41 -0.94 10.47
CA ARG A 190 -13.03 0.12 11.26
C ARG A 190 -13.24 -0.39 12.67
N THR A 191 -12.60 0.27 13.62
CA THR A 191 -12.62 -0.07 15.06
C THR A 191 -13.00 1.14 15.89
#